data_AF-A0A844BPT9-F1
#
_entry.id   AF-A0A844BPT9-F1
#
_cell.length_a   1.000
_cell.length_b   1.000
_cell.length_c   1.000
_cell.angle_alpha   90.00
_cell.angle_beta   90.00
_cell.angle_gamma   90.00
#
_symmetry.space_group_name_H-M   'P 1'
#
loop_
_entity.id
_entity.type
_entity.pdbx_description
1 polymer ?
#
loop_
_entity_poly.entity_id
_entity_poly.type
_entity_poly.pdbx_seq_one_letter_code
_entity_poly.pdbx_strand_id
1 'polypeptide(L)'
;MKTTFNALLNADSVEGISKIKKYDETLTGRNWEDFKRFIVESYPECADHFGTGAGLRLQRMDSDLAEAVMLRFARMGYACLPVHDSFIVHHDMRDVLEDTMKAVFRDMFGVESKVEFDMGDGEHIEPSEHP
;
A
#
# COMPACT_ATOMS: atom_id res chain seq x y z
N MET A 1 -3.57 0.60 17.71
CA MET A 1 -2.14 0.31 17.42
C MET A 1 -1.81 0.59 15.95
N LYS A 2 -2.38 -0.13 14.97
CA LYS A 2 -2.09 0.04 13.52
C LYS A 2 -2.18 1.49 13.02
N THR A 3 -3.25 2.23 13.36
CA THR A 3 -3.39 3.63 12.93
C THR A 3 -2.28 4.53 13.47
N THR A 4 -1.84 4.30 14.70
CA THR A 4 -0.76 5.07 15.32
C THR A 4 0.60 4.70 14.76
N PHE A 5 0.84 3.41 14.50
CA PHE A 5 2.02 2.95 13.79
C PHE A 5 2.14 3.61 12.41
N ASN A 6 1.07 3.57 11.60
CA ASN A 6 1.08 4.20 10.27
C ASN A 6 1.29 5.72 10.35
N ALA A 7 0.68 6.39 11.33
CA ALA A 7 0.89 7.81 11.55
C ALA A 7 2.35 8.11 11.93
N LEU A 8 2.96 7.29 12.79
CA LEU A 8 4.37 7.41 13.17
C LEU A 8 5.32 7.22 11.98
N LEU A 9 5.03 6.25 11.13
CA LEU A 9 5.84 5.94 9.95
C LEU A 9 5.73 7.01 8.85
N ASN A 10 4.55 7.65 8.75
CA ASN A 10 4.27 8.69 7.76
C ASN A 10 4.66 10.10 8.24
N ALA A 11 4.89 10.32 9.53
CA ALA A 11 5.24 11.62 10.06
C ALA A 11 6.70 11.99 9.80
N ASP A 12 6.98 13.29 9.72
CA ASP A 12 8.34 13.86 9.63
C ASP A 12 8.95 14.17 11.02
N SER A 13 8.24 13.81 12.10
CA SER A 13 8.71 13.81 13.49
C SER A 13 7.76 12.99 14.36
N VAL A 14 8.29 12.26 15.35
CA VAL A 14 7.51 11.47 16.32
C VAL A 14 6.78 12.38 17.33
N GLU A 15 7.39 13.51 17.66
CA GLU A 15 6.89 14.50 18.61
C GLU A 15 5.72 15.30 18.02
N GLY A 16 5.81 15.64 16.73
CA GLY A 16 4.82 16.44 15.99
C GLY A 16 3.47 15.77 15.76
N ILE A 17 3.31 14.49 16.11
CA ILE A 17 2.05 13.76 15.88
C ILE A 17 1.03 14.07 16.96
N SER A 18 -0.02 14.76 16.55
CA SER A 18 -1.23 15.01 17.34
C SER A 18 -1.96 13.72 17.71
N LYS A 19 -2.67 13.74 18.85
CA LYS A 19 -3.50 12.62 19.32
C LYS A 19 -4.48 12.18 18.22
N ILE A 20 -4.39 10.91 17.83
CA ILE A 20 -5.26 10.33 16.81
C ILE A 20 -6.68 10.23 17.37
N LYS A 21 -7.70 10.65 16.60
CA LYS A 21 -9.11 10.67 17.05
C LYS A 21 -9.62 9.33 17.60
N LYS A 22 -9.10 8.21 17.09
CA LYS A 22 -9.45 6.84 17.51
C LYS A 22 -8.68 6.36 18.75
N TYR A 23 -7.78 7.17 19.30
CA TYR A 23 -6.98 6.79 20.47
C TYR A 23 -7.74 7.09 21.77
N ASP A 24 -7.87 6.06 22.60
CA ASP A 24 -8.51 6.12 23.91
C ASP A 24 -7.50 5.69 24.99
N GLU A 25 -7.28 6.57 25.96
CA GLU A 25 -6.37 6.34 27.10
C GLU A 25 -6.93 5.28 28.05
N THR A 26 -8.25 5.16 28.16
CA THR A 26 -8.90 4.14 29.00
C THR A 26 -8.71 2.73 28.44
N LEU A 27 -8.64 2.62 27.11
CA LEU A 27 -8.43 1.36 26.41
C LEU A 27 -6.96 0.89 26.45
N THR A 28 -6.02 1.85 26.54
CA THR A 28 -4.59 1.57 26.46
C THR A 28 -3.86 1.67 27.80
N GLY A 29 -4.51 2.24 28.81
CA GLY A 29 -3.97 2.47 30.15
C GLY A 29 -2.79 3.44 30.18
N ARG A 30 -2.57 4.20 29.10
CA ARG A 30 -1.38 5.04 28.89
C ARG A 30 -1.82 6.41 28.38
N ASN A 31 -1.06 7.45 28.69
CA ASN A 31 -1.23 8.74 28.02
C ASN A 31 -0.69 8.66 26.57
N TRP A 32 -0.99 9.68 25.76
CA TRP A 32 -0.60 9.69 24.35
C TRP A 32 0.92 9.58 24.11
N GLU A 33 1.74 10.23 24.93
CA GLU A 33 3.21 10.22 24.78
C GLU A 33 3.79 8.85 25.10
N ASP A 34 3.36 8.25 26.21
CA ASP A 34 3.76 6.91 26.63
C ASP A 34 3.32 5.86 25.61
N PHE A 35 2.16 6.05 24.97
CA PHE A 35 1.68 5.17 23.92
C PHE A 35 2.48 5.27 22.61
N LYS A 36 2.87 6.48 22.20
CA LYS A 36 3.77 6.67 21.06
C LYS A 36 5.11 5.97 21.31
N ARG A 37 5.71 6.20 22.47
CA ARG A 37 6.97 5.57 22.87
C ARG A 37 6.85 4.04 22.92
N PHE A 38 5.76 3.53 23.52
CA PHE A 38 5.48 2.10 23.55
C PHE A 38 5.43 1.48 22.14
N ILE A 39 4.83 2.16 21.16
CA ILE A 39 4.81 1.66 19.78
C ILE A 39 6.22 1.63 19.19
N VAL A 40 7.02 2.70 19.35
CA VAL A 40 8.40 2.73 18.85
C VAL A 40 9.24 1.60 19.48
N GLU A 41 9.11 1.40 20.79
CA GLU A 41 9.81 0.33 21.53
C GLU A 41 9.33 -1.09 21.14
N SER A 42 8.08 -1.22 20.71
CA SER A 42 7.51 -2.50 20.28
C SER A 42 7.99 -2.95 18.90
N TYR A 43 8.54 -2.05 18.09
CA TYR A 43 9.00 -2.31 16.72
C TYR A 43 10.43 -1.79 16.50
N PRO A 44 11.44 -2.37 17.19
CA PRO A 44 12.82 -1.93 17.09
C PRO A 44 13.37 -1.98 15.65
N GLU A 45 12.88 -2.90 14.82
CA GLU A 45 13.24 -3.02 13.41
C GLU A 45 12.77 -1.84 12.54
N CYS A 46 11.78 -1.08 13.00
CA CYS A 46 11.27 0.11 12.33
C CYS A 46 11.61 1.40 13.07
N ALA A 47 12.31 1.32 14.21
CA ALA A 47 12.55 2.46 15.10
C ALA A 47 13.22 3.63 14.38
N ASP A 48 14.22 3.34 13.54
CA ASP A 48 14.99 4.33 12.78
C ASP A 48 14.19 4.99 11.63
N HIS A 49 12.99 4.47 11.33
CA HIS A 49 12.13 4.97 10.24
C HIS A 49 10.91 5.75 10.74
N PHE A 50 10.62 5.73 12.04
CA PHE A 50 9.54 6.55 12.59
C PHE A 50 9.93 8.02 12.61
N GLY A 51 9.00 8.88 12.22
CA GLY A 51 9.25 10.32 12.19
C GLY A 51 10.19 10.77 11.07
N THR A 52 10.45 9.94 10.04
CA THR A 52 11.32 10.31 8.91
C THR A 52 10.56 10.48 7.59
N GLY A 53 9.23 10.33 7.61
CA GLY A 53 8.41 10.29 6.40
C GLY A 53 8.64 9.04 5.53
N ALA A 54 9.30 8.00 6.05
CA ALA A 54 9.63 6.78 5.29
C ALA A 54 8.39 6.12 4.69
N GLY A 55 7.27 6.10 5.44
CA GLY A 55 6.02 5.51 4.97
C GLY A 55 5.44 6.25 3.77
N LEU A 56 5.56 7.58 3.71
CA LEU A 56 5.12 8.37 2.55
C LEU A 56 5.98 8.08 1.31
N ARG A 57 7.29 7.89 1.49
CA ARG A 57 8.19 7.54 0.38
C ARG A 57 7.87 6.15 -0.17
N LEU A 58 7.63 5.16 0.70
CA LEU A 58 7.22 3.82 0.31
C LEU A 58 5.88 3.85 -0.43
N GLN A 59 4.87 4.53 0.11
CA GLN A 59 3.57 4.68 -0.55
C GLN A 59 3.66 5.35 -1.92
N ARG A 60 4.59 6.31 -2.08
CA ARG A 60 4.87 6.89 -3.40
C ARG A 60 5.47 5.88 -4.36
N MET A 61 6.45 5.09 -3.91
CA MET A 61 7.06 4.04 -4.72
C MET A 61 6.02 2.98 -5.16
N ASP A 62 5.09 2.63 -4.27
CA ASP A 62 3.97 1.72 -4.60
C ASP A 62 3.04 2.34 -5.66
N SER A 63 2.73 3.64 -5.52
CA SER A 63 1.92 4.37 -6.51
C SER A 63 2.60 4.46 -7.88
N ASP A 64 3.90 4.74 -7.91
CA ASP A 64 4.69 4.82 -9.15
C ASP A 64 4.75 3.45 -9.85
N LEU A 65 4.87 2.36 -9.07
CA LEU A 65 4.80 0.99 -9.59
C LEU A 65 3.43 0.70 -10.19
N ALA A 66 2.35 1.07 -9.49
CA ALA A 66 1.00 0.82 -9.97
C ALA A 66 0.69 1.58 -11.26
N GLU A 67 1.11 2.83 -11.36
CA GLU A 67 1.02 3.62 -12.58
C GLU A 67 1.76 2.94 -13.75
N ALA A 68 2.99 2.47 -13.53
CA ALA A 68 3.78 1.80 -14.56
C ALA A 68 3.13 0.49 -15.06
N VAL A 69 2.48 -0.27 -14.17
CA VAL A 69 1.68 -1.45 -14.54
C VAL A 69 0.48 -1.03 -15.39
N MET A 70 -0.30 -0.04 -14.94
CA MET A 70 -1.45 0.46 -15.69
C MET A 70 -1.08 0.95 -17.10
N LEU A 71 0.03 1.70 -17.23
CA LEU A 71 0.52 2.21 -18.52
C LEU A 71 0.94 1.08 -19.48
N ARG A 72 1.42 -0.06 -18.97
CA ARG A 72 1.68 -1.25 -19.81
C ARG A 72 0.37 -1.86 -20.32
N PHE A 73 -0.62 -2.03 -19.45
CA PHE A 73 -1.94 -2.53 -19.82
C PHE A 73 -2.68 -1.62 -20.81
N ALA A 74 -2.65 -0.31 -20.57
CA ALA A 74 -3.25 0.69 -21.45
C ALA A 74 -2.66 0.63 -22.87
N ARG A 75 -1.34 0.42 -23.00
CA ARG A 75 -0.69 0.24 -24.31
C ARG A 75 -1.09 -1.04 -25.03
N MET A 76 -1.52 -2.07 -24.29
CA MET A 76 -2.06 -3.32 -24.84
C MET A 76 -3.56 -3.21 -25.16
N GLY A 77 -4.22 -2.11 -24.80
CA GLY A 77 -5.65 -1.92 -25.01
C GLY A 77 -6.53 -2.60 -23.94
N TYR A 78 -5.97 -2.99 -22.80
CA TYR A 78 -6.70 -3.62 -21.70
C TYR A 78 -6.88 -2.66 -20.52
N ALA A 79 -8.06 -2.73 -19.88
CA ALA A 79 -8.30 -2.04 -18.63
C ALA A 79 -7.57 -2.75 -17.48
N CYS A 80 -6.92 -1.95 -16.64
CA CYS A 80 -6.26 -2.40 -15.40
C CYS A 80 -6.51 -1.32 -14.35
N LEU A 81 -7.29 -1.66 -13.31
CA LEU A 81 -7.67 -0.72 -12.26
C LEU A 81 -6.85 -1.03 -10.99
N PRO A 82 -6.00 -0.11 -10.52
CA PRO A 82 -5.26 -0.30 -9.28
C PRO A 82 -6.19 -0.13 -8.08
N VAL A 83 -6.05 -1.02 -7.11
CA VAL A 83 -6.64 -0.94 -5.77
C VAL A 83 -5.49 -1.14 -4.79
N HIS A 84 -4.83 -0.04 -4.41
CA HIS A 84 -3.57 -0.06 -3.66
C HIS A 84 -2.49 -0.91 -4.34
N ASP A 85 -2.12 -2.04 -3.75
CA ASP A 85 -1.13 -3.02 -4.24
C ASP A 85 -1.73 -4.12 -5.12
N SER A 86 -3.06 -4.13 -5.26
CA SER A 86 -3.82 -5.09 -6.04
C SER A 86 -4.33 -4.46 -7.34
N PHE A 87 -4.68 -5.29 -8.32
CA PHE A 87 -5.25 -4.81 -9.58
C PHE A 87 -6.48 -5.63 -9.96
N ILE A 88 -7.47 -4.94 -10.53
CA ILE A 88 -8.62 -5.57 -11.17
C ILE A 88 -8.35 -5.59 -12.67
N VAL A 89 -8.31 -6.78 -13.24
CA VAL A 89 -8.09 -7.05 -14.67
C VAL A 89 -9.04 -8.13 -15.17
N HIS A 90 -9.19 -8.25 -16.49
CA HIS A 90 -9.88 -9.40 -17.07
C HIS A 90 -9.15 -10.70 -16.71
N HIS A 91 -9.90 -11.76 -16.38
CA HIS A 91 -9.33 -13.03 -15.89
C HIS A 91 -8.27 -13.65 -16.83
N ASP A 92 -8.46 -13.57 -18.15
CA ASP A 92 -7.49 -14.03 -19.16
C ASP A 92 -6.16 -13.25 -19.15
N MET A 93 -6.10 -12.08 -18.51
CA MET A 93 -4.90 -11.25 -18.41
C MET A 93 -4.13 -11.48 -17.11
N ARG A 94 -4.49 -12.51 -16.33
CA ARG A 94 -3.83 -12.83 -15.05
C ARG A 94 -2.32 -13.03 -15.21
N ASP A 95 -1.90 -13.90 -16.11
CA ASP A 95 -0.47 -14.22 -16.30
C ASP A 95 0.29 -12.98 -16.79
N VAL A 96 -0.36 -12.19 -17.66
CA VAL A 96 0.16 -10.91 -18.14
C VAL A 96 0.34 -9.91 -17.00
N LEU A 97 -0.62 -9.85 -16.06
CA LEU A 97 -0.54 -8.99 -14.89
C LEU A 97 0.62 -9.42 -13.99
N GLU A 98 0.75 -10.73 -13.74
CA GLU A 98 1.83 -11.29 -12.93
C GLU A 98 3.20 -10.90 -13.49
N ASP A 99 3.42 -11.20 -14.77
CA ASP A 99 4.67 -10.92 -15.47
C ASP A 99 4.96 -9.43 -15.52
N THR A 100 3.92 -8.62 -15.71
CA THR A 100 4.03 -7.16 -15.74
C THR A 100 4.42 -6.61 -14.36
N MET A 101 3.77 -7.05 -13.28
CA MET A 101 4.09 -6.62 -11.92
C MET A 101 5.51 -7.02 -11.53
N LYS A 102 5.92 -8.27 -11.83
CA LYS A 102 7.30 -8.74 -11.60
C LYS A 102 8.32 -7.94 -12.39
N ALA A 103 8.04 -7.68 -13.67
CA ALA A 103 8.93 -6.91 -14.53
C ALA A 103 9.09 -5.47 -14.04
N VAL A 104 7.99 -4.77 -13.74
CA VAL A 104 8.04 -3.39 -13.24
C VAL A 104 8.74 -3.33 -11.87
N PHE A 105 8.45 -4.26 -10.97
CA PHE A 105 9.10 -4.31 -9.66
C PHE A 105 10.62 -4.52 -9.78
N ARG A 106 11.04 -5.44 -10.65
CA ARG A 106 12.46 -5.66 -10.94
C ARG A 106 13.11 -4.45 -11.60
N ASP A 107 12.44 -3.81 -12.55
CA ASP A 107 12.95 -2.60 -13.23
C ASP A 107 13.14 -1.44 -12.24
N MET A 108 12.27 -1.29 -11.24
CA MET A 108 12.33 -0.22 -10.25
C MET A 108 13.30 -0.50 -9.08
N PHE A 109 13.37 -1.74 -8.60
CA PHE A 109 14.05 -2.07 -7.34
C PHE A 109 15.21 -3.06 -7.49
N GLY A 110 15.39 -3.67 -8.66
CA GLY A 110 16.49 -4.61 -8.94
C GLY A 110 16.38 -5.96 -8.20
N VAL A 111 15.21 -6.26 -7.62
CA VAL A 111 14.94 -7.48 -6.85
C VAL A 111 13.71 -8.21 -7.41
N GLU A 112 13.64 -9.52 -7.20
CA GLU A 112 12.49 -10.34 -7.59
C GLU A 112 11.39 -10.26 -6.52
N SER A 113 10.12 -10.12 -6.95
CA SER A 113 8.95 -10.10 -6.07
C SER A 113 8.11 -11.38 -6.19
N LYS A 114 7.36 -11.68 -5.12
CA LYS A 114 6.26 -12.66 -5.16
C LYS A 114 4.95 -11.90 -5.40
N VAL A 115 4.11 -12.43 -6.28
CA VAL A 115 2.76 -11.92 -6.54
C VAL A 115 1.78 -13.00 -6.07
N GLU A 116 0.82 -12.62 -5.23
CA GLU A 116 -0.25 -13.49 -4.75
C GLU A 116 -1.56 -13.10 -5.44
N PHE A 117 -2.45 -14.07 -5.67
CA PHE A 117 -3.71 -13.88 -6.40
C PHE A 117 -4.89 -14.30 -5.54
N ASP A 118 -5.91 -13.45 -5.51
CA ASP A 118 -7.23 -13.77 -5.00
C ASP A 118 -8.26 -13.63 -6.14
N MET A 119 -9.03 -14.69 -6.41
CA MET A 119 -10.13 -14.63 -7.37
C MET A 119 -11.35 -14.08 -6.65
N GLY A 120 -11.49 -12.75 -6.65
CA GLY A 120 -12.77 -12.13 -6.36
C GLY A 120 -13.70 -12.30 -7.56
N ASP A 121 -14.90 -12.83 -7.34
CA ASP A 121 -15.99 -12.80 -8.32
C ASP A 121 -16.31 -11.33 -8.63
N GLY A 122 -15.60 -10.74 -9.59
CA GLY A 122 -15.95 -9.42 -10.11
C GLY A 122 -17.38 -9.49 -10.62
N GLU A 123 -18.23 -8.55 -10.21
CA GLU A 123 -19.59 -8.44 -10.74
C GLU A 123 -19.53 -8.54 -12.26
N HIS A 124 -20.33 -9.44 -12.82
CA HIS A 124 -20.47 -9.64 -14.25
C HIS A 124 -20.99 -8.34 -14.85
N ILE A 125 -20.09 -7.48 -15.34
CA ILE A 125 -20.47 -6.30 -16.11
C ILE A 125 -20.82 -6.84 -17.49
N GLU A 126 -22.12 -7.07 -17.71
CA GLU A 126 -22.61 -7.37 -19.05
C GLU A 126 -22.16 -6.25 -20.00
N PRO A 127 -21.65 -6.59 -21.20
CA PRO A 127 -21.30 -5.59 -22.19
C PRO A 127 -22.55 -4.75 -22.46
N SER A 128 -22.48 -3.44 -22.24
CA SER A 128 -23.54 -2.54 -22.68
C SER A 128 -23.51 -2.49 -24.21
N GLU A 129 -24.24 -3.41 -24.85
CA GLU A 129 -24.63 -3.25 -26.25
C GLU A 129 -25.62 -2.10 -26.31
N HIS A 130 -25.20 -0.92 -26.76
CA HIS A 130 -26.08 -0.05 -27.53
C HIS A 130 -25.28 0.86 -28.49
N PRO A 131 -25.84 1.12 -29.69
CA PRO A 131 -25.13 1.51 -30.91
C PRO A 131 -24.63 2.95 -30.98
#